data_AF-A0A956Y392-F1
#
_entry.id   AF-A0A956Y392-F1
#
_cell.length_a   1.000
_cell.length_b   1.000
_cell.length_c   1.000
_cell.angle_alpha   90.00
_cell.angle_beta   90.00
_cell.angle_gamma   90.00
#
_symmetry.space_group_name_H-M   'P 1'
#
loop_
_entity.id
_entity.type
_entity.pdbx_description
1 polymer ?
#
loop_
_entity_poly.entity_id
_entity_poly.type
_entity_poly.pdbx_seq_one_letter_code
_entity_poly.pdbx_strand_id
1 'polypeptide(L)'
;EAFLLSGSSLLTLGYAPVNDLPNMILSFSDAAIGMVIVALFIAYVPTIYSAFSQREKQVAMLEVRAGAPPFGVTMLQRIYRNQGSLQGLTNLWVRWEEWFVEVEENHTSLTILVFFRSPMADRSWVTASGAVLDAAALFDSCVAGPRVLECVLCIRAGFIALRRIADFFSITYDPDPQPDDPISISRDEFDEVWDELVETGIRLVDDKEEAWRSFVGWRVNYDRVLIGLARLTGAPYAPWSSDRSLPDMGDQLGS
;
A
#
# COMPACT_ATOMS: atom_id res chain seq x y z
N GLU A 1 7.76 46.62 14.47
CA GLU A 1 6.50 47.17 13.90
C GLU A 1 6.01 46.35 12.71
N ALA A 2 6.78 46.21 11.62
CA ALA A 2 6.37 45.42 10.44
C ALA A 2 5.92 43.98 10.76
N PHE A 3 6.61 43.28 11.67
CA PHE A 3 6.23 41.93 12.13
C PHE A 3 4.88 41.90 12.86
N LEU A 4 4.59 42.91 13.69
CA LEU A 4 3.33 43.01 14.42
C LEU A 4 2.17 43.38 13.50
N LEU A 5 2.42 44.25 12.52
CA LEU A 5 1.44 44.62 11.51
C LEU A 5 1.07 43.41 10.62
N SER A 6 2.07 42.71 10.08
CA SER A 6 1.83 41.52 9.26
C SER A 6 1.15 40.40 10.05
N GLY A 7 1.57 40.14 11.30
CA GLY A 7 0.91 39.17 12.18
C GLY A 7 -0.55 39.51 12.49
N SER A 8 -0.84 40.80 12.75
CA SER A 8 -2.22 41.28 12.98
C SER A 8 -3.10 41.09 11.75
N SER A 9 -2.56 41.28 10.55
CA SER A 9 -3.30 41.17 9.30
C SER A 9 -3.48 39.72 8.87
N LEU A 10 -2.41 38.92 8.84
CA LEU A 10 -2.44 37.48 8.52
C LEU A 10 -3.38 36.68 9.44
N LEU A 11 -3.41 36.99 10.74
CA LEU A 11 -4.27 36.32 11.71
C LEU A 11 -5.66 36.95 11.81
N THR A 12 -5.97 37.96 10.98
CA THR A 12 -7.26 38.67 10.96
C THR A 12 -7.63 39.36 12.28
N LEU A 13 -6.64 39.71 13.10
CA LEU A 13 -6.80 40.34 14.42
C LEU A 13 -7.16 41.83 14.33
N GLY A 14 -6.62 42.55 13.34
CA GLY A 14 -7.01 43.92 13.01
C GLY A 14 -6.65 45.03 14.03
N TYR A 15 -5.70 44.82 14.94
CA TYR A 15 -5.35 45.81 15.99
C TYR A 15 -4.28 46.85 15.60
N ALA A 16 -3.56 46.64 14.49
CA ALA A 16 -2.53 47.57 14.03
C ALA A 16 -3.11 48.56 13.00
N PRO A 17 -3.19 49.87 13.30
CA PRO A 17 -3.72 50.87 12.38
C PRO A 17 -2.76 51.09 11.20
N VAL A 18 -3.31 51.17 9.98
CA VAL A 18 -2.54 51.41 8.76
C VAL A 18 -2.98 52.72 8.14
N ASN A 19 -2.09 53.70 8.15
CA ASN A 19 -2.41 55.06 7.72
C ASN A 19 -1.98 55.37 6.28
N ASP A 20 -1.12 54.52 5.67
CA ASP A 20 -0.57 54.73 4.33
C ASP A 20 -1.14 53.72 3.32
N LEU A 21 -1.50 54.21 2.11
CA LEU A 21 -2.09 53.40 1.03
C LEU A 21 -1.27 52.15 0.66
N PRO A 22 0.08 52.19 0.53
CA PRO A 22 0.87 51.00 0.20
C PRO A 22 0.81 49.93 1.29
N ASN A 23 0.90 50.35 2.56
CA ASN A 23 0.81 49.44 3.70
C ASN A 23 -0.60 48.85 3.83
N MET A 24 -1.63 49.62 3.45
CA MET A 24 -3.02 49.17 3.47
C MET A 24 -3.25 48.04 2.47
N ILE A 25 -2.74 48.18 1.24
CA ILE A 25 -2.83 47.14 0.21
C ILE A 25 -2.15 45.85 0.71
N LEU A 26 -0.92 45.96 1.24
CA LEU A 26 -0.19 44.81 1.80
C LEU A 26 -0.97 44.16 2.95
N SER A 27 -1.53 44.95 3.85
CA SER A 27 -2.35 44.44 4.97
C SER A 27 -3.59 43.68 4.50
N PHE A 28 -4.28 44.15 3.44
CA PHE A 28 -5.42 43.42 2.88
C PHE A 28 -5.00 42.13 2.17
N SER A 29 -3.87 42.14 1.46
CA SER A 29 -3.30 40.93 0.85
C SER A 29 -2.90 39.91 1.91
N ASP A 30 -2.24 40.34 2.99
CA ASP A 30 -1.89 39.49 4.14
C ASP A 30 -3.14 38.86 4.76
N ALA A 31 -4.19 39.65 5.01
CA ALA A 31 -5.45 39.13 5.54
C ALA A 31 -6.12 38.11 4.60
N ALA A 32 -6.13 38.38 3.28
CA ALA A 32 -6.67 37.46 2.29
C ALA A 32 -5.88 36.14 2.25
N ILE A 33 -4.55 36.21 2.26
CA ILE A 33 -3.67 35.02 2.31
C ILE A 33 -3.92 34.23 3.60
N GLY A 34 -3.99 34.90 4.75
CA GLY A 34 -4.29 34.28 6.03
C GLY A 34 -5.62 33.53 6.03
N MET A 35 -6.68 34.16 5.52
CA MET A 35 -8.00 33.52 5.37
C MET A 35 -7.96 32.32 4.42
N VAL A 36 -7.29 32.43 3.28
CA VAL A 36 -7.14 31.32 2.32
C VAL A 36 -6.38 30.16 2.96
N ILE A 37 -5.29 30.42 3.67
CA ILE A 37 -4.53 29.39 4.39
C ILE A 37 -5.42 28.69 5.42
N VAL A 38 -6.11 29.44 6.29
CA VAL A 38 -7.00 28.87 7.31
C VAL A 38 -8.12 28.05 6.66
N ALA A 39 -8.74 28.55 5.59
CA ALA A 39 -9.76 27.83 4.85
C ALA A 39 -9.23 26.52 4.25
N LEU A 40 -8.02 26.54 3.67
CA LEU A 40 -7.36 25.34 3.16
C LEU A 40 -7.08 24.33 4.28
N PHE A 41 -6.57 24.76 5.43
CA PHE A 41 -6.33 23.86 6.58
C PHE A 41 -7.63 23.20 7.06
N ILE A 42 -8.71 23.97 7.18
CA ILE A 42 -10.02 23.45 7.61
C ILE A 42 -10.58 22.44 6.58
N ALA A 43 -10.36 22.65 5.29
CA ALA A 43 -10.85 21.77 4.22
C ALA A 43 -9.97 20.51 4.01
N TYR A 44 -8.64 20.65 4.02
CA TYR A 44 -7.71 19.58 3.63
C TYR A 44 -7.30 18.67 4.78
N VAL A 45 -7.09 19.17 6.00
CA VAL A 45 -6.64 18.32 7.12
C VAL A 45 -7.64 17.21 7.43
N PRO A 46 -8.97 17.46 7.54
CA PRO A 46 -9.93 16.40 7.77
C PRO A 46 -9.99 15.38 6.63
N THR A 47 -9.85 15.85 5.38
CA THR A 47 -9.84 15.00 4.18
C THR A 47 -8.66 14.02 4.20
N ILE A 48 -7.44 14.52 4.43
CA ILE A 48 -6.23 13.70 4.54
C ILE A 48 -6.35 12.71 5.69
N TYR A 49 -6.83 13.14 6.86
CA TYR A 49 -7.00 12.25 8.02
C TYR A 49 -8.04 11.16 7.76
N SER A 50 -9.14 11.49 7.09
CA SER A 50 -10.18 10.53 6.73
C SER A 50 -9.66 9.47 5.76
N ALA A 51 -8.96 9.89 4.69
CA ALA A 51 -8.33 8.97 3.74
C ALA A 51 -7.30 8.06 4.41
N PHE A 52 -6.44 8.61 5.27
CA PHE A 52 -5.48 7.84 6.06
C PHE A 52 -6.17 6.81 6.97
N SER A 53 -7.20 7.23 7.71
CA SER A 53 -7.93 6.37 8.64
C SER A 53 -8.64 5.22 7.93
N GLN A 54 -9.26 5.48 6.77
CA GLN A 54 -9.91 4.47 5.95
C GLN A 54 -8.90 3.43 5.43
N ARG A 55 -7.77 3.91 4.89
CA ARG A 55 -6.66 3.04 4.46
C ARG A 55 -6.17 2.17 5.62
N GLU A 56 -5.86 2.79 6.76
CA GLU A 56 -5.25 2.14 7.90
C GLU A 56 -6.16 1.09 8.56
N LYS A 57 -7.47 1.27 8.50
CA LYS A 57 -8.44 0.29 9.01
C LYS A 57 -8.23 -1.09 8.40
N GLN A 58 -8.04 -1.21 7.08
CA GLN A 58 -7.83 -2.52 6.44
C GLN A 58 -6.45 -3.09 6.74
N VAL A 59 -5.42 -2.25 6.76
CA VAL A 59 -4.06 -2.64 7.15
C VAL A 59 -4.05 -3.23 8.56
N ALA A 60 -4.69 -2.56 9.52
CA ALA A 60 -4.81 -3.05 10.90
C ALA A 60 -5.59 -4.37 10.99
N MET A 61 -6.64 -4.55 10.17
CA MET A 61 -7.39 -5.80 10.11
C MET A 61 -6.59 -6.96 9.52
N LEU A 62 -5.50 -6.69 8.78
CA LEU A 62 -4.69 -7.73 8.16
C LEU A 62 -3.84 -8.48 9.18
N GLU A 63 -3.40 -7.87 10.27
CA GLU A 63 -2.47 -8.47 11.24
C GLU A 63 -2.98 -9.80 11.82
N VAL A 64 -4.26 -9.86 12.18
CA VAL A 64 -4.89 -11.09 12.68
C VAL A 64 -5.01 -12.18 11.61
N ARG A 65 -4.94 -11.81 10.33
CA ARG A 65 -5.04 -12.71 9.18
C ARG A 65 -3.67 -13.14 8.66
N ALA A 66 -2.74 -12.22 8.44
CA ALA A 66 -1.45 -12.48 7.78
C ALA A 66 -0.24 -12.44 8.71
N GLY A 67 -0.42 -12.05 9.98
CA GLY A 67 0.67 -11.93 10.96
C GLY A 67 1.35 -10.56 10.96
N ALA A 68 2.36 -10.44 11.82
CA ALA A 68 3.30 -9.32 11.92
C ALA A 68 4.72 -9.90 11.98
N PRO A 69 5.51 -9.84 10.89
CA PRO A 69 5.21 -9.18 9.62
C PRO A 69 4.09 -9.88 8.82
N PRO A 70 3.39 -9.16 7.93
CA PRO A 70 2.33 -9.75 7.11
C PRO A 70 2.91 -10.67 6.03
N PHE A 71 2.36 -11.89 5.90
CA PHE A 71 2.75 -12.86 4.87
C PHE A 71 1.55 -13.57 4.26
N GLY A 72 1.52 -13.69 2.92
CA GLY A 72 0.39 -14.26 2.19
C GLY A 72 0.14 -15.74 2.50
N VAL A 73 1.20 -16.52 2.74
CA VAL A 73 1.08 -17.94 3.10
C VAL A 73 0.43 -18.12 4.46
N THR A 74 0.90 -17.36 5.46
CA THR A 74 0.29 -17.35 6.81
C THR A 74 -1.20 -17.01 6.74
N MET A 75 -1.57 -16.10 5.84
CA MET A 75 -2.95 -15.73 5.60
C MET A 75 -3.81 -16.89 5.11
N LEU A 76 -3.34 -17.62 4.08
CA LEU A 76 -4.01 -18.82 3.60
C LEU A 76 -4.07 -19.90 4.70
N GLN A 77 -2.95 -20.20 5.35
CA GLN A 77 -2.88 -21.22 6.40
C GLN A 77 -3.88 -20.94 7.53
N ARG A 78 -3.96 -19.70 8.03
CA ARG A 78 -4.90 -19.34 9.12
C ARG A 78 -6.35 -19.46 8.70
N ILE A 79 -6.68 -19.11 7.46
CA ILE A 79 -8.06 -19.21 6.97
C ILE A 79 -8.45 -20.69 6.86
N TYR A 80 -7.61 -21.54 6.30
CA TYR A 80 -7.89 -22.96 6.15
C TYR A 80 -7.94 -23.72 7.48
N ARG A 81 -7.00 -23.47 8.41
CA ARG A 81 -6.97 -24.14 9.74
C ARG A 81 -8.21 -23.85 10.58
N ASN A 82 -8.80 -22.66 10.43
CA ASN A 82 -9.99 -22.26 11.20
C ASN A 82 -11.30 -22.60 10.50
N GLN A 83 -11.31 -23.56 9.56
CA GLN A 83 -12.47 -23.93 8.75
C GLN A 83 -13.07 -22.72 8.01
N GLY A 84 -12.22 -21.78 7.58
CA GLY A 84 -12.62 -20.62 6.82
C GLY A 84 -13.39 -21.04 5.57
N SER A 85 -14.56 -20.44 5.37
CA SER A 85 -15.37 -20.73 4.20
C SER A 85 -14.81 -20.02 2.98
N LEU A 86 -15.01 -20.61 1.80
CA LEU A 86 -14.74 -19.95 0.52
C LEU A 86 -15.41 -18.57 0.45
N GLN A 87 -16.61 -18.44 1.00
CA GLN A 87 -17.32 -17.16 1.13
C GLN A 87 -16.53 -16.12 1.95
N GLY A 88 -15.85 -16.55 3.02
CA GLY A 88 -15.00 -15.67 3.83
C GLY A 88 -13.80 -15.13 3.04
N LEU A 89 -13.19 -15.98 2.19
CA LEU A 89 -12.14 -15.57 1.26
C LEU A 89 -12.67 -14.63 0.17
N THR A 90 -13.81 -14.95 -0.44
CA THR A 90 -14.45 -14.07 -1.42
C THR A 90 -14.73 -12.68 -0.84
N ASN A 91 -15.32 -12.59 0.35
CA ASN A 91 -15.61 -11.31 1.01
C ASN A 91 -14.33 -10.51 1.33
N LEU A 92 -13.24 -11.20 1.62
CA LEU A 92 -11.94 -10.59 1.84
C LEU A 92 -11.38 -10.03 0.53
N TRP A 93 -11.45 -10.78 -0.58
CA TRP A 93 -10.99 -10.32 -1.89
C TRP A 93 -11.78 -9.11 -2.38
N VAL A 94 -13.11 -9.12 -2.28
CA VAL A 94 -13.95 -7.95 -2.62
C VAL A 94 -13.55 -6.73 -1.81
N ARG A 95 -13.29 -6.90 -0.52
CA ARG A 95 -12.89 -5.78 0.35
C ARG A 95 -11.53 -5.21 -0.03
N TRP A 96 -10.58 -6.05 -0.42
CA TRP A 96 -9.26 -5.59 -0.83
C TRP A 96 -9.27 -5.03 -2.24
N GLU A 97 -10.12 -5.53 -3.14
CA GLU A 97 -10.42 -4.91 -4.43
C GLU A 97 -10.90 -3.46 -4.24
N GLU A 98 -11.93 -3.24 -3.41
CA GLU A 98 -12.42 -1.91 -3.06
C GLU A 98 -11.32 -1.04 -2.43
N TRP A 99 -10.56 -1.60 -1.48
CA TRP A 99 -9.46 -0.88 -0.83
C TRP A 99 -8.36 -0.46 -1.81
N PHE A 100 -8.01 -1.31 -2.79
CA PHE A 100 -7.01 -0.96 -3.79
C PHE A 100 -7.48 0.19 -4.68
N VAL A 101 -8.76 0.21 -5.08
CA VAL A 101 -9.35 1.32 -5.83
C VAL A 101 -9.34 2.61 -5.02
N GLU A 102 -9.70 2.54 -3.73
CA GLU A 102 -9.62 3.70 -2.82
C GLU A 102 -8.18 4.19 -2.63
N VAL A 103 -7.21 3.27 -2.52
CA VAL A 103 -5.80 3.61 -2.37
C VAL A 103 -5.25 4.25 -3.64
N GLU A 104 -5.57 3.72 -4.82
CA GLU A 104 -5.22 4.34 -6.11
C GLU A 104 -5.69 5.79 -6.16
N GLU A 105 -7.00 6.02 -5.92
CA GLU A 105 -7.59 7.36 -5.99
C GLU A 105 -6.93 8.30 -4.98
N ASN A 106 -6.90 7.91 -3.70
CA ASN A 106 -6.38 8.78 -2.65
C ASN A 106 -4.87 9.04 -2.80
N HIS A 107 -4.06 8.05 -3.19
CA HIS A 107 -2.60 8.19 -3.24
C HIS A 107 -2.11 8.85 -4.53
N THR A 108 -2.95 8.92 -5.57
CA THR A 108 -2.69 9.73 -6.76
C THR A 108 -3.22 11.16 -6.60
N SER A 109 -4.37 11.36 -5.94
CA SER A 109 -4.96 12.67 -5.65
C SER A 109 -4.26 13.42 -4.50
N LEU A 110 -3.84 12.71 -3.45
CA LEU A 110 -3.24 13.23 -2.21
C LEU A 110 -1.90 12.52 -1.95
N THR A 111 -0.93 12.70 -2.84
CA THR A 111 0.31 11.91 -2.88
C THR A 111 1.12 11.88 -1.58
N ILE A 112 0.97 12.89 -0.71
CA ILE A 112 1.58 12.89 0.62
C ILE A 112 1.19 11.66 1.47
N LEU A 113 0.01 11.07 1.23
CA LEU A 113 -0.49 9.88 1.93
C LEU A 113 0.40 8.65 1.73
N VAL A 114 1.12 8.56 0.62
CA VAL A 114 2.09 7.48 0.32
C VAL A 114 3.14 7.38 1.44
N PHE A 115 3.52 8.52 2.02
CA PHE A 115 4.53 8.60 3.07
C PHE A 115 3.95 8.59 4.49
N PHE A 116 2.62 8.59 4.66
CA PHE A 116 1.99 8.50 5.97
C PHE A 116 2.12 7.08 6.52
N ARG A 117 3.07 6.90 7.45
CA ARG A 117 3.31 5.62 8.13
C ARG A 117 2.14 5.23 9.04
N SER A 118 1.96 3.93 9.24
CA SER A 118 1.05 3.45 10.28
C SER A 118 1.53 3.93 11.66
N PRO A 119 0.63 4.17 12.64
CA PRO A 119 1.03 4.45 14.01
C PRO A 119 1.76 3.28 14.68
N MET A 120 1.55 2.04 14.19
CA MET A 120 2.28 0.86 14.65
C MET A 120 3.48 0.62 13.74
N ALA A 121 4.67 0.50 14.33
CA ALA A 121 5.95 0.50 13.62
C ALA A 121 6.14 -0.70 12.67
N ASP A 122 5.45 -1.80 12.94
CA ASP A 122 5.46 -3.06 12.18
C ASP A 122 4.42 -3.12 11.06
N ARG A 123 3.55 -2.10 10.94
CA ARG A 123 2.52 -2.03 9.91
C ARG A 123 2.92 -1.14 8.76
N SER A 124 2.59 -1.57 7.55
CA SER A 124 2.70 -0.77 6.34
C SER A 124 1.63 -1.15 5.34
N TRP A 125 1.04 -0.13 4.71
CA TRP A 125 0.08 -0.34 3.63
C TRP A 125 0.73 -1.03 2.43
N VAL A 126 2.03 -0.83 2.20
CA VAL A 126 2.78 -1.46 1.10
C VAL A 126 2.98 -2.95 1.36
N THR A 127 3.46 -3.32 2.55
CA THR A 127 3.68 -4.75 2.87
C THR A 127 2.37 -5.49 3.05
N ALA A 128 1.33 -4.82 3.55
CA ALA A 128 -0.03 -5.35 3.56
C ALA A 128 -0.54 -5.63 2.14
N SER A 129 -0.32 -4.70 1.21
CA SER A 129 -0.66 -4.88 -0.21
C SER A 129 0.04 -6.10 -0.80
N GLY A 130 1.35 -6.24 -0.55
CA GLY A 130 2.14 -7.39 -0.99
C GLY A 130 1.58 -8.72 -0.46
N ALA A 131 1.37 -8.82 0.86
CA ALA A 131 0.86 -10.04 1.48
C ALA A 131 -0.52 -10.46 0.95
N VAL A 132 -1.41 -9.51 0.66
CA VAL A 132 -2.74 -9.79 0.10
C VAL A 132 -2.65 -10.24 -1.36
N LEU A 133 -1.83 -9.56 -2.17
CA LEU A 133 -1.61 -9.94 -3.57
C LEU A 133 -0.95 -11.32 -3.68
N ASP A 134 0.01 -11.62 -2.82
CA ASP A 134 0.66 -12.93 -2.74
C ASP A 134 -0.32 -14.02 -2.30
N ALA A 135 -1.14 -13.75 -1.29
CA ALA A 135 -2.18 -14.69 -0.86
C ALA A 135 -3.18 -14.99 -1.98
N ALA A 136 -3.62 -13.96 -2.72
CA ALA A 136 -4.55 -14.12 -3.83
C ALA A 136 -3.91 -14.86 -5.02
N ALA A 137 -2.66 -14.53 -5.37
CA ALA A 137 -1.92 -15.21 -6.44
C ALA A 137 -1.66 -16.68 -6.09
N LEU A 138 -1.19 -16.99 -4.88
CA LEU A 138 -1.03 -18.37 -4.41
C LEU A 138 -2.36 -19.11 -4.36
N PHE A 139 -3.45 -18.44 -3.96
CA PHE A 139 -4.77 -19.06 -3.97
C PHE A 139 -5.22 -19.43 -5.39
N ASP A 140 -5.16 -18.50 -6.35
CA ASP A 140 -5.59 -18.75 -7.74
C ASP A 140 -4.70 -19.78 -8.45
N SER A 141 -3.42 -19.82 -8.13
CA SER A 141 -2.44 -20.68 -8.81
C SER A 141 -2.30 -22.07 -8.18
N CYS A 142 -2.37 -22.18 -6.86
CA CYS A 142 -2.03 -23.43 -6.17
C CYS A 142 -3.25 -24.19 -5.65
N VAL A 143 -4.32 -23.51 -5.23
CA VAL A 143 -5.46 -24.16 -4.57
C VAL A 143 -6.38 -24.83 -5.58
N ALA A 144 -6.67 -26.12 -5.37
CA ALA A 144 -7.61 -26.85 -6.22
C ALA A 144 -9.05 -26.37 -6.00
N GLY A 145 -9.72 -26.04 -7.09
CA GLY A 145 -11.13 -25.65 -7.08
C GLY A 145 -11.52 -24.88 -8.34
N PRO A 146 -12.79 -24.49 -8.45
CA PRO A 146 -13.19 -23.55 -9.49
C PRO A 146 -12.51 -22.20 -9.24
N ARG A 147 -12.11 -21.55 -10.34
CA ARG A 147 -11.54 -20.21 -10.32
C ARG A 147 -12.52 -19.21 -9.68
N VAL A 148 -12.02 -18.37 -8.78
CA VAL A 148 -12.82 -17.37 -8.04
C VAL A 148 -12.58 -16.00 -8.66
N LEU A 149 -13.62 -15.40 -9.25
CA LEU A 149 -13.51 -14.13 -9.98
C LEU A 149 -12.98 -13.00 -9.10
N GLU A 150 -13.49 -12.89 -7.87
CA GLU A 150 -13.14 -11.85 -6.91
C GLU A 150 -11.65 -11.90 -6.53
N CYS A 151 -11.07 -13.10 -6.48
CA CYS A 151 -9.62 -13.27 -6.27
C CYS A 151 -8.83 -12.63 -7.41
N VAL A 152 -9.22 -12.92 -8.66
CA VAL A 152 -8.56 -12.39 -9.86
C VAL A 152 -8.72 -10.87 -9.98
N LEU A 153 -9.92 -10.35 -9.66
CA LEU A 153 -10.19 -8.91 -9.66
C LEU A 153 -9.39 -8.21 -8.56
N CYS A 154 -9.26 -8.79 -7.38
CA CYS A 154 -8.41 -8.26 -6.31
C CYS A 154 -6.94 -8.13 -6.75
N ILE A 155 -6.38 -9.16 -7.42
CA ILE A 155 -4.99 -9.09 -7.95
C ILE A 155 -4.87 -7.95 -8.96
N ARG A 156 -5.83 -7.85 -9.89
CA ARG A 156 -5.85 -6.81 -10.93
C ARG A 156 -5.97 -5.40 -10.37
N ALA A 157 -6.92 -5.19 -9.46
CA ALA A 157 -7.10 -3.91 -8.79
C ALA A 157 -5.80 -3.50 -8.08
N GLY A 158 -5.17 -4.43 -7.36
CA GLY A 158 -3.94 -4.12 -6.63
C GLY A 158 -2.75 -3.80 -7.52
N PHE A 159 -2.44 -4.59 -8.55
CA PHE A 159 -1.31 -4.22 -9.41
C PHE A 159 -1.57 -2.94 -10.22
N ILE A 160 -2.81 -2.66 -10.62
CA ILE A 160 -3.18 -1.39 -11.28
C ILE A 160 -2.94 -0.23 -10.32
N ALA A 161 -3.47 -0.31 -9.10
CA ALA A 161 -3.31 0.72 -8.08
C ALA A 161 -1.84 1.00 -7.77
N LEU A 162 -1.05 -0.06 -7.52
CA LEU A 162 0.37 0.08 -7.23
C LEU A 162 1.13 0.69 -8.40
N ARG A 163 0.87 0.26 -9.65
CA ARG A 163 1.49 0.82 -10.87
C ARG A 163 1.17 2.31 -11.06
N ARG A 164 -0.08 2.72 -10.84
CA ARG A 164 -0.49 4.14 -10.93
C ARG A 164 0.21 5.02 -9.92
N ILE A 165 0.40 4.52 -8.70
CA ILE A 165 1.20 5.23 -7.68
C ILE A 165 2.67 5.26 -8.10
N ALA A 166 3.19 4.16 -8.66
CA ALA A 166 4.57 4.05 -9.12
C ALA A 166 4.90 5.04 -10.25
N ASP A 167 3.97 5.24 -11.19
CA ASP A 167 4.08 6.21 -12.29
C ASP A 167 4.36 7.62 -11.75
N PHE A 168 3.66 8.03 -10.70
CA PHE A 168 3.85 9.35 -10.08
C PHE A 168 5.28 9.54 -9.55
N PHE A 169 5.85 8.50 -8.95
CA PHE A 169 7.22 8.52 -8.41
C PHE A 169 8.29 8.11 -9.41
N SER A 170 7.93 7.89 -10.68
CA SER A 170 8.85 7.45 -11.73
C SER A 170 9.61 6.17 -11.38
N ILE A 171 8.97 5.26 -10.63
CA ILE A 171 9.51 3.92 -10.38
C ILE A 171 9.41 3.13 -11.69
N THR A 172 10.55 2.66 -12.21
CA THR A 172 10.59 1.93 -13.48
C THR A 172 10.03 0.52 -13.35
N TYR A 173 9.13 0.14 -14.25
CA TYR A 173 8.61 -1.22 -14.42
C TYR A 173 8.20 -1.45 -15.88
N ASP A 174 8.01 -2.70 -16.28
CA ASP A 174 7.44 -3.04 -17.60
C ASP A 174 5.90 -2.95 -17.56
N PRO A 175 5.25 -2.08 -18.36
CA PRO A 175 3.80 -1.97 -18.38
C PRO A 175 3.08 -3.21 -18.94
N ASP A 176 3.74 -4.02 -19.77
CA ASP A 176 3.16 -5.22 -20.43
C ASP A 176 4.12 -6.43 -20.32
N PRO A 177 4.40 -6.89 -19.08
CA PRO A 177 5.35 -7.96 -18.86
C PRO A 177 4.80 -9.28 -19.40
N GLN A 178 5.69 -10.14 -19.90
CA GLN A 178 5.33 -11.49 -20.26
C GLN A 178 5.12 -12.35 -19.00
N PRO A 179 4.20 -13.34 -19.03
CA PRO A 179 3.92 -14.17 -17.86
C PRO A 179 5.10 -14.99 -17.32
N ASP A 180 6.17 -15.16 -18.09
CA ASP A 180 7.39 -15.87 -17.75
C ASP A 180 8.59 -14.95 -17.46
N ASP A 181 8.38 -13.63 -17.49
CA ASP A 181 9.41 -12.67 -17.12
C ASP A 181 9.86 -12.86 -15.66
N PRO A 182 11.14 -12.58 -15.34
CA PRO A 182 11.71 -12.86 -14.04
C PRO A 182 11.08 -12.02 -12.92
N ILE A 183 10.72 -12.69 -11.82
CA ILE A 183 10.25 -12.10 -10.56
C ILE A 183 11.32 -12.19 -9.47
N SER A 184 11.13 -11.45 -8.37
CA SER A 184 12.05 -11.46 -7.22
C SER A 184 11.98 -12.70 -6.33
N ILE A 185 10.96 -13.55 -6.53
CA ILE A 185 10.74 -14.77 -5.74
C ILE A 185 11.36 -15.94 -6.49
N SER A 186 12.24 -16.67 -5.81
CA SER A 186 12.90 -17.83 -6.41
C SER A 186 11.98 -19.04 -6.49
N ARG A 187 12.36 -20.01 -7.33
CA ARG A 187 11.62 -21.27 -7.41
C ARG A 187 11.69 -22.06 -6.11
N ASP A 188 12.84 -22.06 -5.44
CA ASP A 188 13.04 -22.78 -4.18
C ASP A 188 12.12 -22.23 -3.08
N GLU A 189 11.97 -20.91 -2.98
CA GLU A 189 11.04 -20.29 -2.02
C GLU A 189 9.58 -20.66 -2.29
N PHE A 190 9.19 -20.74 -3.58
CA PHE A 190 7.85 -21.22 -3.92
C PHE A 190 7.68 -22.70 -3.56
N ASP A 191 8.70 -23.52 -3.77
CA ASP A 191 8.66 -24.94 -3.44
C ASP A 191 8.54 -25.16 -1.93
N GLU A 192 9.23 -24.37 -1.11
CA GLU A 192 9.07 -24.36 0.35
C GLU A 192 7.63 -24.00 0.76
N VAL A 193 7.07 -22.93 0.18
CA VAL A 193 5.70 -22.52 0.44
C VAL A 193 4.69 -23.57 0.00
N TRP A 194 4.93 -24.23 -1.14
CA TRP A 194 4.09 -25.32 -1.60
C TRP A 194 4.02 -26.43 -0.56
N ASP A 195 5.16 -26.86 -0.03
CA ASP A 195 5.24 -27.92 0.97
C ASP A 195 4.51 -27.50 2.27
N GLU A 196 4.67 -26.25 2.72
CA GLU A 196 3.93 -25.69 3.86
C GLU A 196 2.39 -25.68 3.68
N LEU A 197 1.92 -25.40 2.46
CA LEU A 197 0.49 -25.42 2.14
C LEU A 197 -0.06 -26.85 2.17
N VAL A 198 0.69 -27.82 1.65
CA VAL A 198 0.35 -29.26 1.73
C VAL A 198 0.25 -29.72 3.19
N GLU A 199 1.24 -29.37 4.02
CA GLU A 199 1.25 -29.73 5.45
C GLU A 199 0.05 -29.16 6.22
N THR A 200 -0.46 -28.00 5.79
CA THR A 200 -1.65 -27.37 6.38
C THR A 200 -2.96 -28.07 5.98
N GLY A 201 -2.91 -29.05 5.07
CA GLY A 201 -4.07 -29.79 4.57
C GLY A 201 -4.86 -29.03 3.51
N ILE A 202 -4.26 -28.00 2.90
CA ILE A 202 -4.86 -27.28 1.78
C ILE A 202 -4.80 -28.19 0.56
N ARG A 203 -5.94 -28.40 -0.09
CA ARG A 203 -5.98 -29.19 -1.33
C ARG A 203 -5.38 -28.36 -2.46
N LEU A 204 -4.20 -28.77 -2.93
CA LEU A 204 -3.52 -28.13 -4.06
C LEU A 204 -3.88 -28.80 -5.39
N VAL A 205 -3.58 -28.12 -6.49
CA VAL A 205 -3.65 -28.66 -7.85
C VAL A 205 -2.61 -29.77 -8.06
N ASP A 206 -2.84 -30.63 -9.04
CA ASP A 206 -1.99 -31.81 -9.27
C ASP A 206 -0.63 -31.45 -9.92
N ASP A 207 -0.59 -30.41 -10.77
CA ASP A 207 0.62 -29.97 -11.48
C ASP A 207 1.28 -28.77 -10.79
N LYS A 208 2.36 -29.04 -10.03
CA LYS A 208 3.17 -28.02 -9.34
C LYS A 208 3.89 -27.07 -10.32
N GLU A 209 4.27 -27.54 -11.50
CA GLU A 209 4.93 -26.71 -12.52
C GLU A 209 3.95 -25.72 -13.15
N GLU A 210 2.73 -26.16 -13.43
CA GLU A 210 1.65 -25.27 -13.90
C GLU A 210 1.30 -24.23 -12.83
N ALA A 211 1.22 -24.63 -11.56
CA ALA A 211 0.99 -23.73 -10.44
C ALA A 211 2.09 -22.66 -10.32
N TRP A 212 3.37 -23.06 -10.44
CA TRP A 212 4.49 -22.13 -10.46
C TRP A 212 4.38 -21.11 -11.61
N ARG A 213 4.12 -21.57 -12.84
CA ARG A 213 3.97 -20.67 -14.00
C ARG A 213 2.80 -19.71 -13.82
N SER A 214 1.69 -20.19 -13.29
CA SER A 214 0.52 -19.38 -12.96
C SER A 214 0.86 -18.32 -11.90
N PHE A 215 1.59 -18.69 -10.85
CA PHE A 215 2.00 -17.78 -9.79
C PHE A 215 2.94 -16.69 -10.31
N VAL A 216 3.96 -17.06 -11.10
CA VAL A 216 4.86 -16.10 -11.77
C VAL A 216 4.07 -15.15 -12.66
N GLY A 217 3.15 -15.68 -13.46
CA GLY A 217 2.28 -14.91 -14.35
C GLY A 217 1.40 -13.89 -13.62
N TRP A 218 1.06 -14.12 -12.34
CA TRP A 218 0.45 -13.10 -11.49
C TRP A 218 1.47 -12.14 -10.90
N ARG A 219 2.50 -12.68 -10.24
CA ARG A 219 3.48 -11.94 -9.43
C ARG A 219 4.23 -10.91 -10.25
N VAL A 220 4.57 -11.22 -11.50
CA VAL A 220 5.27 -10.32 -12.42
C VAL A 220 4.57 -8.96 -12.58
N ASN A 221 3.24 -8.90 -12.42
CA ASN A 221 2.51 -7.67 -12.62
C ASN A 221 2.77 -6.62 -11.54
N TYR A 222 3.11 -7.04 -10.32
CA TYR A 222 3.31 -6.14 -9.19
C TYR A 222 4.69 -6.25 -8.54
N ASP A 223 5.52 -7.23 -8.91
CA ASP A 223 6.80 -7.52 -8.27
C ASP A 223 7.73 -6.29 -8.14
N ARG A 224 8.14 -5.71 -9.28
CA ARG A 224 9.06 -4.57 -9.31
C ARG A 224 8.49 -3.33 -8.61
N VAL A 225 7.20 -3.09 -8.83
CA VAL A 225 6.51 -1.93 -8.28
C VAL A 225 6.38 -2.04 -6.76
N LEU A 226 5.98 -3.21 -6.26
CA LEU A 226 5.85 -3.48 -4.82
C LEU A 226 7.18 -3.26 -4.10
N ILE A 227 8.29 -3.79 -4.66
CA ILE A 227 9.63 -3.61 -4.10
C ILE A 227 10.06 -2.15 -4.17
N GLY A 228 9.80 -1.47 -5.29
CA GLY A 228 10.09 -0.05 -5.47
C GLY A 228 9.38 0.83 -4.46
N LEU A 229 8.07 0.59 -4.24
CA LEU A 229 7.26 1.30 -3.25
C LEU A 229 7.70 0.98 -1.83
N ALA A 230 8.07 -0.27 -1.55
CA ALA A 230 8.60 -0.67 -0.24
C ALA A 230 9.91 0.06 0.07
N ARG A 231 10.79 0.20 -0.93
CA ARG A 231 12.03 0.99 -0.81
C ARG A 231 11.73 2.47 -0.62
N LEU A 232 10.86 3.04 -1.46
CA LEU A 232 10.49 4.47 -1.44
C LEU A 232 9.93 4.90 -0.08
N THR A 233 9.09 4.06 0.52
CA THR A 233 8.41 4.36 1.78
C THR A 233 9.22 3.98 3.02
N GLY A 234 10.32 3.23 2.83
CA GLY A 234 11.08 2.63 3.93
C GLY A 234 10.20 1.69 4.76
N ALA A 235 9.47 0.81 4.07
CA ALA A 235 8.54 -0.12 4.70
C ALA A 235 9.27 -1.08 5.67
N PRO A 236 8.66 -1.45 6.81
CA PRO A 236 9.24 -2.41 7.75
C PRO A 236 9.40 -3.77 7.06
N TYR A 237 10.32 -4.60 7.57
CA TYR A 237 10.58 -5.94 7.03
C TYR A 237 9.28 -6.77 6.90
N ALA A 238 9.10 -7.39 5.74
CA ALA A 238 8.08 -8.37 5.46
C ALA A 238 8.56 -9.30 4.34
N PRO A 239 8.25 -10.62 4.40
CA PRO A 239 8.67 -11.56 3.37
C PRO A 239 8.13 -11.18 1.99
N TRP A 240 8.89 -11.49 0.95
CA TRP A 240 8.51 -11.31 -0.46
C TRP A 240 8.12 -9.88 -0.83
N SER A 241 8.61 -8.88 -0.09
CA SER A 241 8.28 -7.47 -0.32
C SER A 241 9.43 -6.57 0.11
N SER A 242 9.44 -6.09 1.35
CA SER A 242 10.48 -5.18 1.85
C SER A 242 11.78 -5.89 2.23
N ASP A 243 11.75 -7.20 2.49
CA ASP A 243 12.95 -8.04 2.57
C ASP A 243 13.82 -8.00 1.30
N ARG A 244 13.24 -7.67 0.14
CA ARG A 244 13.94 -7.41 -1.14
C ARG A 244 14.29 -5.94 -1.36
N SER A 245 13.77 -5.04 -0.53
CA SER A 245 13.91 -3.58 -0.68
C SER A 245 15.02 -3.00 0.20
N LEU A 246 15.32 -3.66 1.32
CA LEU A 246 16.39 -3.31 2.26
C LEU A 246 17.76 -3.40 1.56
N PRO A 247 18.65 -2.42 1.74
CA PRO A 247 20.06 -2.60 1.39
C PRO A 247 20.63 -3.79 2.19
N ASP A 248 21.51 -4.58 1.60
CA ASP A 248 22.30 -5.57 2.33
C ASP A 248 22.95 -4.90 3.55
N MET A 249 22.38 -5.09 4.73
CA MET A 249 23.04 -4.78 6.01
C MET A 249 24.08 -5.87 6.36
N GLY A 250 24.65 -6.52 5.35
CA GLY A 250 25.73 -7.50 5.47
C GLY A 250 27.13 -6.87 5.54
N ASP A 251 27.30 -5.61 5.11
CA ASP A 251 28.62 -4.96 5.02
C ASP A 251 28.92 -3.94 6.14
N GLN A 252 28.05 -3.79 7.15
CA GLN A 252 28.25 -2.79 8.23
C GLN A 252 28.38 -3.37 9.66
N LEU A 253 28.45 -4.70 9.80
CA LEU A 253 28.73 -5.35 11.10
C LEU A 253 30.00 -6.21 11.10
N GLY A 254 30.89 -5.98 10.12
CA GLY A 254 32.15 -6.69 9.97
C GLY A 254 33.29 -5.77 9.53
N SER A 255 33.62 -4.76 10.34
CA SER A 255 34.92 -4.06 10.29
C SER A 255 35.35 -3.61 11.67
#